data_AF-A0A711HI64-F1
#
_entry.id   AF-A0A711HI64-F1
#
_cell.length_a   1.000
_cell.length_b   1.000
_cell.length_c   1.000
_cell.angle_alpha   90.00
_cell.angle_beta   90.00
_cell.angle_gamma   90.00
#
_symmetry.space_group_name_H-M   'P 1'
#
loop_
_entity.id
_entity.type
_entity.pdbx_description
1 polymer ?
#
loop_
_entity_poly.entity_id
_entity_poly.type
_entity_poly.pdbx_seq_one_letter_code
_entity_poly.pdbx_strand_id
1 'polypeptide(L)'
;MKPMHIAMALFSAAMFFVLAGVFMGVQLELDGTKLVVDTAADIRWQWIFIGTAVVFFFQLLRPMFQKAVKHVSGPKFILPAIDGSTVKQKLFLMALLVIAVAWPFMVSRGSVDIATMTMIYIILGLGLNVVVGLSGLLVLGYGGFYAIGAYTFALLNHYYGLGFWTCLPLAGLVSAAAGFLLGFPVLRLRGDYLAIVTLGFGEIVRILLLNNTEITGGPNGISQIPKPTLFGLE
;
A
#
# COMPACT_ATOMS: atom_id res chain seq x y z
N MET A 1 32.73 19.60 -19.70
CA MET A 1 31.65 19.00 -18.88
C MET A 1 31.36 19.97 -17.74
N LYS A 2 30.12 20.48 -17.59
CA LYS A 2 29.85 21.57 -16.63
C LYS A 2 30.03 21.09 -15.17
N PRO A 3 30.73 21.83 -14.30
CA PRO A 3 31.00 21.45 -12.89
C PRO A 3 29.74 21.22 -12.05
N MET A 4 28.59 21.70 -12.52
CA MET A 4 27.29 21.59 -11.87
C MET A 4 26.75 20.16 -11.75
N HIS A 5 27.15 19.22 -12.63
CA HIS A 5 26.63 17.84 -12.59
C HIS A 5 27.28 16.97 -11.51
N ILE A 6 28.57 17.17 -11.24
CA ILE A 6 29.30 16.44 -10.19
C ILE A 6 28.81 16.91 -8.83
N ALA A 7 28.60 18.22 -8.65
CA ALA A 7 28.03 18.78 -7.43
C ALA A 7 26.64 18.21 -7.11
N MET A 8 25.77 18.07 -8.12
CA MET A 8 24.44 17.46 -7.95
C MET A 8 24.52 15.96 -7.60
N ALA A 9 25.43 15.21 -8.23
CA ALA A 9 25.63 13.79 -7.92
C ALA A 9 26.13 13.59 -6.48
N LEU A 10 27.06 14.43 -6.05
CA LEU A 10 27.62 14.39 -4.70
C LEU A 10 26.56 14.78 -3.66
N PHE A 11 25.75 15.81 -3.93
CA PHE A 11 24.65 16.22 -3.05
C PHE A 11 23.58 15.12 -2.92
N SER A 12 23.15 14.51 -4.03
CA SER A 12 22.18 13.42 -4.01
C SER A 12 22.71 12.17 -3.28
N ALA A 13 23.98 11.82 -3.49
CA ALA A 13 24.62 10.71 -2.78
C ALA A 13 24.75 10.99 -1.27
N ALA A 14 25.13 12.21 -0.89
CA ALA A 14 25.21 12.63 0.51
C ALA A 14 23.82 12.60 1.19
N MET A 15 22.79 13.11 0.52
CA MET A 15 21.41 13.02 1.01
C MET A 15 20.96 11.57 1.18
N PHE A 16 21.24 10.70 0.21
CA PHE A 16 20.91 9.28 0.32
C PHE A 16 21.63 8.64 1.51
N PHE A 17 22.93 8.88 1.68
CA PHE A 17 23.71 8.33 2.79
C PHE A 17 23.16 8.77 4.15
N VAL A 18 22.83 10.05 4.31
CA VAL A 18 22.27 10.58 5.55
C VAL A 18 20.91 9.95 5.85
N LEU A 19 20.00 9.94 4.87
CA LEU A 19 18.67 9.36 5.06
C LEU A 19 18.75 7.86 5.34
N ALA A 20 19.49 7.11 4.51
CA ALA A 20 19.64 5.66 4.65
C ALA A 20 20.37 5.29 5.97
N GLY A 21 21.37 6.07 6.38
CA GLY A 21 22.05 5.90 7.66
C GLY A 21 21.11 6.07 8.86
N VAL A 22 20.24 7.09 8.83
CA VAL A 22 19.25 7.30 9.90
C VAL A 22 18.19 6.20 9.92
N PHE A 23 17.64 5.83 8.76
CA PHE A 23 16.54 4.87 8.68
C PHE A 23 16.97 3.40 8.86
N MET A 24 18.14 3.02 8.35
CA MET A 24 18.60 1.63 8.34
C MET A 24 19.84 1.38 9.21
N GLY A 25 20.61 2.41 9.53
CA GLY A 25 21.85 2.30 10.31
C GLY A 25 21.66 2.43 11.82
N VAL A 26 20.56 3.04 12.27
CA VAL A 26 20.24 3.20 13.69
C VAL A 26 19.15 2.21 14.09
N GLN A 27 19.44 1.36 15.06
CA GLN A 27 18.47 0.44 15.65
C GLN A 27 18.27 0.73 17.13
N LEU A 28 17.05 0.53 17.61
CA LEU A 28 16.77 0.54 19.03
C LEU A 28 16.73 -0.91 19.48
N GLU A 29 17.65 -1.29 20.35
CA GLU A 29 17.69 -2.61 20.97
C GLU A 29 17.34 -2.48 22.46
N LEU A 30 16.59 -3.45 22.96
CA LEU A 30 16.17 -3.50 24.37
C LEU A 30 17.23 -4.29 25.14
N ASP A 31 18.06 -3.58 25.90
CA ASP A 31 18.95 -4.20 26.88
C ASP A 31 18.27 -4.19 28.26
N GLY A 32 17.59 -5.30 28.57
CA GLY A 32 16.73 -5.43 29.75
C GLY A 32 15.49 -4.52 29.67
N THR A 33 15.49 -3.42 30.44
CA THR A 33 14.39 -2.43 30.50
C THR A 33 14.76 -1.08 29.88
N LYS A 34 15.96 -0.94 29.33
CA LYS A 34 16.44 0.31 28.72
C LYS A 34 16.52 0.16 27.21
N LEU A 35 16.03 1.18 26.51
CA LEU A 35 16.22 1.32 25.07
C LEU A 35 17.62 1.87 24.84
N VAL A 36 18.49 1.04 24.26
CA VAL A 36 19.84 1.44 23.86
C VAL A 36 19.84 1.62 22.34
N VAL A 37 20.48 2.70 21.89
CA VAL A 37 20.68 2.95 20.46
C VAL A 37 21.90 2.13 20.04
N ASP A 38 21.66 1.06 19.29
CA ASP A 38 22.73 0.27 18.69
C ASP A 38 22.86 0.57 17.20
N THR A 39 24.07 0.38 16.69
CA THR A 39 24.35 0.49 15.25
C THR A 39 23.93 -0.80 14.56
N ALA A 40 23.26 -0.67 13.41
CA ALA A 40 22.88 -1.82 12.61
C ALA A 40 24.12 -2.65 12.21
N ALA A 41 23.94 -3.97 12.10
CA ALA A 41 24.99 -4.90 11.68
C ALA A 41 25.78 -4.44 10.45
N ASP A 42 27.09 -4.74 10.41
CA ASP A 42 28.03 -4.31 9.35
C ASP A 42 27.51 -4.54 7.92
N ILE A 43 26.75 -5.62 7.71
CA ILE A 43 26.12 -5.94 6.42
C ILE A 43 25.22 -4.81 5.92
N ARG A 44 24.46 -4.15 6.81
CA ARG A 44 23.55 -3.04 6.45
C ARG A 44 24.32 -1.78 6.11
N TRP A 45 25.41 -1.49 6.82
CA TRP A 45 26.32 -0.41 6.45
C TRP A 45 26.93 -0.64 5.06
N GLN A 46 27.32 -1.88 4.73
CA GLN A 46 27.79 -2.22 3.38
C GLN A 46 26.71 -1.94 2.32
N TRP A 47 25.45 -2.32 2.55
CA TRP A 47 24.34 -1.99 1.64
C TRP A 47 24.12 -0.48 1.48
N ILE A 48 24.27 0.31 2.55
CA ILE A 48 24.16 1.77 2.49
C ILE A 48 25.30 2.37 1.66
N PHE A 49 26.54 1.89 1.83
CA PHE A 49 27.68 2.35 1.04
C PHE A 49 27.54 1.97 -0.43
N ILE A 50 27.11 0.73 -0.73
CA ILE A 50 26.82 0.28 -2.08
C ILE A 50 25.71 1.14 -2.69
N GLY A 51 24.61 1.38 -1.97
CA GLY A 51 23.52 2.23 -2.43
C GLY A 51 23.96 3.67 -2.72
N THR A 52 24.78 4.25 -1.85
CA THR A 52 25.36 5.59 -2.05
C THR A 52 26.22 5.66 -3.30
N ALA A 53 27.08 4.65 -3.52
CA ALA A 53 27.90 4.55 -4.72
C ALA A 53 27.03 4.40 -5.98
N VAL A 54 26.01 3.55 -5.95
CA VAL A 54 25.06 3.36 -7.06
C VAL A 54 24.36 4.67 -7.40
N VAL A 55 23.82 5.40 -6.42
CA VAL A 55 23.17 6.70 -6.63
C VAL A 55 24.15 7.72 -7.23
N PHE A 56 25.38 7.77 -6.72
CA PHE A 56 26.43 8.66 -7.22
C PHE A 56 26.76 8.38 -8.69
N PHE A 57 27.10 7.13 -9.02
CA PHE A 57 27.44 6.73 -10.39
C PHE A 57 26.25 6.86 -11.34
N PHE A 58 25.05 6.47 -10.89
CA PHE A 58 23.83 6.64 -11.67
C PHE A 58 23.58 8.11 -12.01
N GLN A 59 23.69 9.02 -11.03
CA GLN A 59 23.48 10.45 -11.26
C GLN A 59 24.59 11.08 -12.11
N LEU A 60 25.83 10.58 -11.99
CA LEU A 60 26.97 10.99 -12.81
C LEU A 60 26.80 10.59 -14.28
N LEU A 61 26.29 9.37 -14.51
CA LEU A 61 26.05 8.80 -15.85
C LEU A 61 24.69 9.21 -16.44
N ARG A 62 23.75 9.69 -15.62
CA ARG A 62 22.41 10.17 -16.01
C ARG A 62 22.39 11.04 -17.27
N PRO A 63 23.24 12.06 -17.45
CA PRO A 63 23.21 12.87 -18.68
C PRO A 63 23.64 12.10 -19.93
N MET A 64 24.52 11.11 -19.82
CA MET A 64 24.86 10.22 -20.94
C MET A 64 23.71 9.26 -21.24
N PHE A 65 23.09 8.70 -20.20
CA PHE A 65 21.93 7.82 -20.34
C PHE A 65 20.74 8.55 -20.96
N GLN A 66 20.47 9.80 -20.55
CA GLN A 66 19.40 10.63 -21.14
C GLN A 66 19.67 10.98 -22.60
N LYS A 67 20.93 11.19 -23.01
CA LYS A 67 21.30 11.41 -24.42
C LYS A 67 21.15 10.14 -25.25
N ALA A 68 21.58 9.00 -24.71
CA ALA A 68 21.42 7.69 -25.34
C ALA A 68 19.93 7.33 -25.50
N VAL A 69 19.13 7.50 -24.43
CA VAL A 69 17.68 7.23 -24.44
C VAL A 69 16.93 8.16 -25.40
N LYS A 70 17.33 9.44 -25.53
CA LYS A 70 16.73 10.34 -26.55
C LYS A 70 16.96 9.88 -27.98
N HIS A 71 18.09 9.20 -28.27
CA HIS A 71 18.37 8.61 -29.59
C HIS A 71 17.70 7.25 -29.80
N VAL A 72 17.27 6.59 -28.71
CA VAL A 72 16.60 5.28 -28.71
C VAL A 72 15.11 5.41 -28.39
N SER A 73 14.56 6.63 -28.46
CA SER A 73 13.10 6.86 -28.47
C SER A 73 12.51 6.31 -29.76
N GLY A 74 12.42 4.99 -29.86
CA GLY A 74 11.61 4.29 -30.84
C GLY A 74 10.14 4.67 -30.68
N PRO A 75 9.27 4.21 -31.60
CA PRO A 75 7.84 4.47 -31.51
C PRO A 75 7.34 4.11 -30.10
N LYS A 76 6.55 5.01 -29.49
CA LYS A 76 5.90 4.76 -28.19
C LYS A 76 5.33 3.35 -28.23
N PHE A 77 5.83 2.46 -27.38
CA PHE A 77 5.31 1.11 -27.23
C PHE A 77 3.92 1.22 -26.62
N ILE A 78 2.93 1.44 -27.48
CA ILE A 78 1.53 1.38 -27.13
C ILE A 78 1.26 -0.11 -27.00
N LEU A 79 1.20 -0.58 -25.76
CA LEU A 79 0.70 -1.92 -25.47
C LEU A 79 -0.65 -2.05 -26.17
N PRO A 80 -0.85 -3.05 -27.05
CA PRO A 80 -2.16 -3.28 -27.64
C PRO A 80 -3.16 -3.47 -26.52
N ALA A 81 -4.33 -2.84 -26.64
CA ALA A 81 -5.41 -3.05 -25.69
C ALA A 81 -5.65 -4.56 -25.55
N ILE A 82 -5.69 -5.05 -24.31
CA ILE A 82 -6.03 -6.45 -24.04
C ILE A 82 -7.55 -6.56 -24.22
N ASP A 83 -7.97 -6.65 -25.48
CA ASP A 83 -9.39 -6.79 -25.83
C ASP A 83 -9.87 -8.25 -25.64
N GLY A 84 -8.95 -9.19 -25.39
CA GLY A 84 -9.26 -10.61 -25.16
C GLY A 84 -9.81 -11.34 -26.40
N SER A 85 -9.84 -10.66 -27.56
CA SER A 85 -10.38 -11.20 -28.82
C SER A 85 -9.44 -12.21 -29.47
N THR A 86 -8.13 -12.05 -29.27
CA THR A 86 -7.11 -12.92 -29.87
C THR A 86 -6.84 -14.14 -29.00
N VAL A 87 -6.81 -15.33 -29.59
CA VAL A 87 -6.51 -16.61 -28.89
C VAL A 87 -5.22 -16.53 -28.08
N LYS A 88 -4.18 -15.86 -28.61
CA LYS A 88 -2.91 -15.62 -27.91
C LYS A 88 -3.06 -14.78 -26.64
N GLN A 89 -3.93 -13.76 -26.64
CA GLN A 89 -4.22 -12.96 -25.45
C GLN A 89 -4.97 -13.77 -24.40
N LYS A 90 -5.95 -14.59 -24.80
CA LYS A 90 -6.64 -15.52 -23.88
C LYS A 90 -5.68 -16.53 -23.26
N LEU A 91 -4.77 -17.09 -24.06
CA LEU A 91 -3.78 -18.06 -23.58
C LEU A 91 -2.77 -17.41 -22.62
N PHE A 92 -2.35 -16.16 -22.92
CA PHE A 92 -1.51 -15.37 -22.03
C PHE A 92 -2.22 -15.04 -20.70
N LEU A 93 -3.48 -14.61 -20.74
CA LEU A 93 -4.28 -14.35 -19.54
C LEU A 93 -4.51 -15.61 -18.70
N MET A 94 -4.79 -16.75 -19.35
CA MET A 94 -4.89 -18.04 -18.65
C MET A 94 -3.56 -18.45 -18.02
N ALA A 95 -2.44 -18.31 -18.73
CA ALA A 95 -1.12 -18.61 -18.17
C ALA A 95 -0.81 -17.71 -16.96
N LEU A 96 -1.12 -16.41 -17.05
CA LEU A 96 -0.95 -15.46 -15.95
C LEU A 96 -1.81 -15.86 -14.73
N LEU A 97 -3.06 -16.28 -14.96
CA LEU A 97 -3.97 -16.72 -13.90
C LEU A 97 -3.47 -18.02 -13.24
N VAL A 98 -3.00 -18.98 -14.03
CA VAL A 98 -2.41 -20.23 -13.51
C VAL A 98 -1.17 -19.93 -12.67
N ILE A 99 -0.29 -19.04 -13.12
CA ILE A 99 0.88 -18.62 -12.34
C ILE A 99 0.44 -17.95 -11.03
N ALA A 100 -0.55 -17.05 -11.08
CA ALA A 100 -1.05 -16.37 -9.89
C ALA A 100 -1.64 -17.34 -8.85
N VAL A 101 -2.32 -18.40 -9.30
CA VAL A 101 -2.86 -19.45 -8.42
C VAL A 101 -1.78 -20.41 -7.92
N ALA A 102 -0.78 -20.74 -8.74
CA ALA A 102 0.29 -21.66 -8.36
C ALA A 102 1.32 -21.00 -7.42
N TRP A 103 1.53 -19.69 -7.55
CA TRP A 103 2.56 -18.95 -6.83
C TRP A 103 2.53 -19.11 -5.30
N PRO A 104 1.38 -19.00 -4.60
CA PRO A 104 1.32 -19.15 -3.13
C PRO A 104 1.80 -20.52 -2.64
N PHE A 105 1.71 -21.56 -3.47
CA PHE A 105 2.14 -22.92 -3.11
C PHE A 105 3.65 -23.14 -3.27
N MET A 106 4.35 -22.26 -4.00
CA MET A 106 5.79 -22.39 -4.26
C MET A 106 6.66 -21.52 -3.35
N VAL A 107 6.06 -20.57 -2.61
CA VAL A 107 6.80 -19.54 -1.87
C VAL A 107 6.53 -19.64 -0.36
N SER A 108 7.44 -19.09 0.45
CA SER A 108 7.33 -19.04 1.91
C SER A 108 6.11 -18.24 2.38
N ARG A 109 5.60 -18.56 3.58
CA ARG A 109 4.44 -17.88 4.20
C ARG A 109 4.62 -16.37 4.30
N GLY A 110 5.82 -15.89 4.64
CA GLY A 110 6.09 -14.46 4.75
C GLY A 110 5.92 -13.71 3.42
N SER A 111 6.31 -14.30 2.30
CA SER A 111 6.09 -13.69 0.99
C SER A 111 4.60 -13.67 0.60
N VAL A 112 3.83 -14.68 1.01
CA VAL A 112 2.37 -14.71 0.80
C VAL A 112 1.68 -13.61 1.62
N ASP A 113 2.10 -13.40 2.86
CA ASP A 113 1.56 -12.33 3.71
C ASP A 113 1.88 -10.94 3.14
N ILE A 114 3.11 -10.71 2.68
CA ILE A 114 3.50 -9.45 2.01
C ILE A 114 2.70 -9.25 0.72
N ALA A 115 2.53 -10.30 -0.09
CA ALA A 115 1.74 -10.25 -1.30
C ALA A 115 0.26 -9.93 -1.01
N THR A 116 -0.30 -10.52 0.05
CA THR A 116 -1.68 -10.25 0.50
C THR A 116 -1.85 -8.79 0.92
N MET A 117 -0.93 -8.26 1.74
CA MET A 117 -0.95 -6.85 2.13
C MET A 117 -0.82 -5.92 0.91
N THR A 118 0.07 -6.26 -0.02
CA THR A 118 0.22 -5.53 -1.28
C THR A 118 -1.08 -5.54 -2.08
N MET A 119 -1.75 -6.68 -2.19
CA MET A 119 -3.03 -6.80 -2.89
C MET A 119 -4.13 -5.97 -2.24
N ILE A 120 -4.19 -5.93 -0.90
CA ILE A 120 -5.13 -5.07 -0.16
C ILE A 120 -4.88 -3.60 -0.52
N TYR A 121 -3.62 -3.13 -0.48
CA TYR A 121 -3.31 -1.75 -0.87
C TYR A 121 -3.58 -1.44 -2.34
N ILE A 122 -3.40 -2.42 -3.25
CA ILE A 122 -3.79 -2.26 -4.66
C ILE A 122 -5.31 -2.07 -4.77
N ILE A 123 -6.11 -2.91 -4.11
CA ILE A 123 -7.57 -2.80 -4.11
C ILE A 123 -8.00 -1.45 -3.53
N LEU A 124 -7.38 -1.00 -2.43
CA LEU A 124 -7.65 0.31 -1.85
C LEU A 124 -7.28 1.46 -2.80
N GLY A 125 -6.14 1.36 -3.48
CA GLY A 125 -5.72 2.34 -4.48
C GLY A 125 -6.66 2.39 -5.68
N LEU A 126 -7.12 1.24 -6.17
CA LEU A 126 -8.12 1.15 -7.24
C LEU A 126 -9.46 1.74 -6.79
N GLY A 127 -9.90 1.43 -5.57
CA GLY A 127 -11.12 2.01 -5.00
C GLY A 127 -11.03 3.53 -4.84
N LEU A 128 -9.88 4.04 -4.39
CA LEU A 128 -9.63 5.48 -4.34
C LEU A 128 -9.61 6.10 -5.74
N ASN A 129 -9.05 5.43 -6.74
CA ASN A 129 -9.03 5.89 -8.13
C ASN A 129 -10.45 5.93 -8.74
N VAL A 130 -11.33 5.00 -8.40
CA VAL A 130 -12.73 5.06 -8.81
C VAL A 130 -13.40 6.32 -8.26
N VAL A 131 -13.15 6.67 -7.00
CA VAL A 131 -13.72 7.87 -6.40
C VAL A 131 -13.04 9.12 -6.96
N VAL A 132 -11.76 9.33 -6.66
CA VAL A 132 -11.05 10.58 -6.99
C VAL A 132 -10.81 10.70 -8.51
N GLY A 133 -10.42 9.61 -9.17
CA GLY A 133 -10.07 9.61 -10.58
C GLY A 133 -11.27 9.77 -11.52
N LEU A 134 -12.42 9.15 -11.22
CA LEU A 134 -13.61 9.27 -12.07
C LEU A 134 -14.51 10.44 -11.68
N SER A 135 -14.67 10.76 -10.39
CA SER A 135 -15.52 11.87 -9.96
C SER A 135 -14.80 13.22 -9.95
N GLY A 136 -13.46 13.24 -9.95
CA GLY A 136 -12.66 14.46 -9.85
C GLY A 136 -12.70 15.14 -8.47
N LEU A 137 -13.29 14.49 -7.48
CA LEU A 137 -13.45 15.01 -6.13
C LEU A 137 -12.34 14.52 -5.21
N LEU A 138 -11.73 15.42 -4.44
CA LEU A 138 -10.70 15.06 -3.47
C LEU A 138 -11.32 14.39 -2.24
N VAL A 139 -10.93 13.14 -1.97
CA VAL A 139 -11.37 12.37 -0.80
C VAL A 139 -10.16 11.94 0.01
N LEU A 140 -9.96 12.56 1.18
CA LEU A 140 -8.85 12.25 2.10
C LEU A 140 -9.27 11.24 3.18
N GLY A 141 -10.57 11.14 3.45
CA GLY A 141 -11.17 10.24 4.44
C GLY A 141 -11.31 8.78 4.06
N TYR A 142 -10.73 8.35 2.93
CA TYR A 142 -10.98 7.01 2.38
C TYR A 142 -10.64 5.87 3.37
N GLY A 143 -9.62 6.08 4.21
CA GLY A 143 -9.24 5.15 5.28
C GLY A 143 -10.34 4.88 6.30
N GLY A 144 -11.27 5.82 6.52
CA GLY A 144 -12.42 5.61 7.42
C GLY A 144 -13.37 4.54 6.89
N PHE A 145 -13.67 4.53 5.58
CA PHE A 145 -14.52 3.51 4.97
C PHE A 145 -13.87 2.12 4.97
N TYR A 146 -12.55 2.09 4.77
CA TYR A 146 -11.76 0.88 4.93
C TYR A 146 -11.84 0.34 6.36
N ALA A 147 -11.65 1.21 7.37
CA ALA A 147 -11.72 0.83 8.78
C ALA A 147 -13.11 0.31 9.16
N ILE A 148 -14.20 0.97 8.74
CA ILE A 148 -15.58 0.51 9.00
C ILE A 148 -15.80 -0.91 8.45
N GLY A 149 -15.36 -1.18 7.22
CA GLY A 149 -15.51 -2.50 6.61
C GLY A 149 -14.71 -3.57 7.35
N ALA A 150 -13.44 -3.28 7.64
CA ALA A 150 -12.54 -4.19 8.35
C ALA A 150 -13.05 -4.52 9.76
N TYR A 151 -13.48 -3.51 10.52
CA TYR A 151 -14.02 -3.72 11.86
C TYR A 151 -15.39 -4.39 11.83
N THR A 152 -16.25 -4.08 10.86
CA THR A 152 -17.53 -4.81 10.72
C THR A 152 -17.28 -6.29 10.51
N PHE A 153 -16.35 -6.64 9.61
CA PHE A 153 -15.96 -8.04 9.40
C PHE A 153 -15.43 -8.68 10.70
N ALA A 154 -14.51 -8.00 11.39
CA ALA A 154 -13.91 -8.49 12.62
C ALA A 154 -14.92 -8.69 13.75
N LEU A 155 -15.82 -7.72 13.96
CA LEU A 155 -16.85 -7.75 15.00
C LEU A 155 -17.89 -8.84 14.74
N LEU A 156 -18.34 -8.98 13.49
CA LEU A 156 -19.30 -10.02 13.11
C LEU A 156 -18.72 -11.43 13.30
N ASN A 157 -17.45 -11.61 12.96
CA ASN A 157 -16.77 -12.88 13.18
C ASN A 157 -16.52 -13.13 14.68
N HIS A 158 -16.05 -12.14 15.43
CA HIS A 158 -15.67 -12.29 16.83
C HIS A 158 -16.87 -12.53 17.76
N TYR A 159 -17.95 -11.75 17.62
CA TYR A 159 -19.11 -11.84 18.51
C TYR A 159 -20.18 -12.83 18.05
N TYR A 160 -20.40 -12.95 16.75
CA TYR A 160 -21.47 -13.79 16.19
C TYR A 160 -20.96 -15.09 15.55
N GLY A 161 -19.63 -15.30 15.48
CA GLY A 161 -19.04 -16.50 14.89
C GLY A 161 -19.34 -16.66 13.40
N LEU A 162 -19.74 -15.59 12.71
CA LEU A 162 -20.13 -15.66 11.32
C LEU A 162 -18.92 -15.96 10.43
N GLY A 163 -19.13 -16.81 9.41
CA GLY A 163 -18.09 -17.22 8.48
C GLY A 163 -17.64 -16.09 7.54
N PHE A 164 -16.48 -16.28 6.89
CA PHE A 164 -15.90 -15.31 5.97
C PHE A 164 -16.89 -14.86 4.87
N TRP A 165 -17.57 -15.82 4.23
CA TRP A 165 -18.47 -15.56 3.10
C TRP A 165 -19.73 -14.80 3.48
N THR A 166 -20.19 -14.89 4.73
CA THR A 166 -21.33 -14.11 5.24
C THR A 166 -20.89 -12.73 5.72
N CYS A 167 -19.73 -12.65 6.38
CA CYS A 167 -19.18 -11.38 6.86
C CYS A 167 -18.76 -10.46 5.71
N LEU A 168 -18.26 -11.00 4.60
CA LEU A 168 -17.79 -10.23 3.45
C LEU A 168 -18.87 -9.31 2.83
N PRO A 169 -20.05 -9.80 2.41
CA PRO A 169 -21.11 -8.94 1.88
C PRO A 169 -21.69 -8.03 2.95
N LEU A 170 -21.82 -8.48 4.20
CA LEU A 170 -22.33 -7.64 5.30
C LEU A 170 -21.40 -6.47 5.59
N ALA A 171 -20.09 -6.69 5.65
CA ALA A 171 -19.09 -5.63 5.78
C ALA A 171 -19.18 -4.64 4.62
N GLY A 172 -19.35 -5.13 3.39
CA GLY A 172 -19.58 -4.29 2.21
C GLY A 172 -20.84 -3.44 2.33
N LEU A 173 -21.97 -4.03 2.79
CA LEU A 173 -23.23 -3.32 2.99
C LEU A 173 -23.14 -2.25 4.07
N VAL A 174 -22.46 -2.52 5.18
CA VAL A 174 -22.27 -1.54 6.26
C VAL A 174 -21.37 -0.39 5.79
N SER A 175 -20.27 -0.68 5.09
CA SER A 175 -19.43 0.37 4.49
C SER A 175 -20.20 1.20 3.45
N ALA A 176 -21.05 0.55 2.63
CA ALA A 176 -21.89 1.25 1.66
C ALA A 176 -22.95 2.13 2.35
N ALA A 177 -23.57 1.64 3.44
CA ALA A 177 -24.52 2.41 4.23
C ALA A 177 -23.85 3.64 4.88
N ALA A 178 -22.64 3.47 5.44
CA ALA A 178 -21.86 4.59 5.97
C ALA A 178 -21.51 5.61 4.87
N GLY A 179 -21.14 5.12 3.68
CA GLY A 179 -20.89 5.95 2.49
C GLY A 179 -22.13 6.71 2.04
N PHE A 180 -23.30 6.07 2.03
CA PHE A 180 -24.56 6.70 1.70
C PHE A 180 -24.95 7.79 2.71
N LEU A 181 -24.82 7.50 4.01
CA LEU A 181 -25.08 8.46 5.07
C LEU A 181 -24.16 9.68 5.00
N LEU A 182 -22.86 9.47 4.74
CA LEU A 182 -21.91 10.56 4.53
C LEU A 182 -22.18 11.31 3.21
N GLY A 183 -22.60 10.61 2.17
CA GLY A 183 -22.86 11.18 0.86
C GLY A 183 -23.89 12.31 0.91
N PHE A 184 -24.96 12.14 1.69
CA PHE A 184 -26.06 13.13 1.76
C PHE A 184 -25.61 14.56 2.13
N PRO A 185 -24.89 14.82 3.25
CA PRO A 185 -24.37 16.14 3.57
C PRO A 185 -23.28 16.59 2.60
N VAL A 186 -22.48 15.65 2.11
CA VAL A 186 -21.28 15.91 1.31
C VAL A 186 -21.60 16.35 -0.12
N LEU A 187 -22.72 15.92 -0.70
CA LEU A 187 -23.18 16.33 -2.03
C LEU A 187 -23.37 17.86 -2.17
N ARG A 188 -23.51 18.58 -1.05
CA ARG A 188 -23.66 20.04 -1.03
C ARG A 188 -22.32 20.78 -1.00
N LEU A 189 -21.21 20.07 -0.82
CA LEU A 189 -19.86 20.64 -0.67
C LEU A 189 -19.07 20.44 -1.96
N ARG A 190 -18.14 21.37 -2.23
CA ARG A 190 -17.27 21.33 -3.42
C ARG A 190 -15.83 21.68 -3.05
N GLY A 191 -14.88 21.15 -3.82
CA GLY A 191 -13.46 21.47 -3.69
C GLY A 191 -12.92 21.14 -2.29
N ASP A 192 -12.28 22.12 -1.67
CA ASP A 192 -11.55 21.91 -0.40
C ASP A 192 -12.48 21.59 0.79
N TYR A 193 -13.71 22.11 0.78
CA TYR A 193 -14.70 21.80 1.83
C TYR A 193 -15.05 20.31 1.87
N LEU A 194 -15.12 19.69 0.69
CA LEU A 194 -15.35 18.25 0.59
C LEU A 194 -14.18 17.47 1.20
N ALA A 195 -12.95 17.87 0.87
CA ALA A 195 -11.75 17.21 1.37
C ALA A 195 -11.67 17.29 2.91
N ILE A 196 -11.91 18.47 3.49
CA ILE A 196 -11.91 18.68 4.95
C ILE A 196 -12.93 17.79 5.64
N VAL A 197 -14.16 17.71 5.13
CA VAL A 197 -15.21 16.88 5.74
C VAL A 197 -14.87 15.40 5.64
N THR A 198 -14.32 14.94 4.51
CA THR A 198 -13.89 13.54 4.40
C THR A 198 -12.76 13.21 5.37
N LEU A 199 -11.75 14.09 5.50
CA LEU A 199 -10.67 13.92 6.48
C LEU A 199 -11.23 13.84 7.90
N GLY A 200 -12.11 14.78 8.26
CA GLY A 200 -12.77 14.80 9.56
C GLY A 200 -13.53 13.51 9.85
N PHE A 201 -14.28 12.99 8.86
CA PHE A 201 -14.93 11.69 8.99
C PHE A 201 -13.95 10.55 9.24
N GLY A 202 -12.87 10.46 8.46
CA GLY A 202 -11.85 9.43 8.65
C GLY A 202 -11.24 9.47 10.04
N GLU A 203 -10.99 10.67 10.56
CA GLU A 203 -10.45 10.86 11.91
C GLU A 203 -11.46 10.55 13.01
N ILE A 204 -12.74 10.91 12.84
CA ILE A 204 -13.82 10.55 13.76
C ILE A 204 -13.92 9.03 13.87
N VAL A 205 -13.88 8.31 12.74
CA VAL A 205 -13.90 6.84 12.71
C VAL A 205 -12.68 6.29 13.46
N ARG A 206 -11.49 6.80 13.20
CA ARG A 206 -10.26 6.39 13.90
C ARG A 206 -10.39 6.57 15.41
N ILE A 207 -10.82 7.74 15.87
CA ILE A 207 -10.97 8.05 17.30
C ILE A 207 -12.04 7.14 17.93
N LEU A 208 -13.18 6.93 17.26
CA LEU A 208 -14.25 6.07 17.75
C LEU A 208 -13.77 4.63 17.94
N LEU A 209 -13.01 4.12 16.96
CA LEU A 209 -12.44 2.76 17.03
C LEU A 209 -11.37 2.64 18.11
N LEU A 210 -10.58 3.67 18.39
CA LEU A 210 -9.55 3.64 19.42
C LEU A 210 -10.11 3.84 20.84
N ASN A 211 -11.15 4.66 20.99
CA ASN A 211 -11.75 4.97 22.28
C ASN A 211 -12.64 3.82 22.79
N ASN A 212 -13.33 3.12 21.89
CA ASN A 212 -14.27 2.05 22.26
C ASN A 212 -13.57 0.71 22.57
N THR A 213 -12.78 0.67 23.64
CA THR A 213 -11.97 -0.49 24.03
C THR A 213 -12.80 -1.77 24.27
N GLU A 214 -14.04 -1.64 24.76
CA GLU A 214 -14.90 -2.79 25.09
C GLU A 214 -15.36 -3.56 23.86
N ILE A 215 -15.64 -2.87 22.75
CA ILE A 215 -16.21 -3.48 21.55
C ILE A 215 -15.14 -3.73 20.49
N THR A 216 -14.23 -2.77 20.27
CA THR A 216 -13.27 -2.82 19.16
C THR A 216 -11.89 -3.31 19.57
N GLY A 217 -11.64 -3.48 20.88
CA GLY A 217 -10.31 -3.73 21.42
C GLY A 217 -9.41 -2.48 21.45
N GLY A 218 -9.94 -1.31 21.05
CA GLY A 218 -9.22 -0.04 21.07
C GLY A 218 -7.91 -0.09 20.27
N PRO A 219 -6.77 0.37 20.83
CA PRO A 219 -5.46 0.33 20.16
C PRO A 219 -4.94 -1.08 19.85
N ASN A 220 -5.37 -2.11 20.59
CA ASN A 220 -4.94 -3.48 20.37
C ASN A 220 -5.65 -4.14 19.18
N GLY A 221 -6.82 -3.60 18.80
CA GLY A 221 -7.67 -4.16 17.75
C GLY A 221 -8.20 -5.57 18.10
N ILE A 222 -8.74 -6.24 17.09
CA ILE A 222 -9.30 -7.59 17.21
C ILE A 222 -8.31 -8.58 16.56
N SER A 223 -7.84 -9.54 17.35
CA SER A 223 -6.91 -10.59 16.92
C SER A 223 -7.62 -11.94 16.76
N GLN A 224 -6.93 -12.93 16.19
CA GLN A 224 -7.43 -14.32 16.03
C GLN A 224 -8.65 -14.44 15.11
N ILE A 225 -8.72 -13.62 14.06
CA ILE A 225 -9.75 -13.76 13.02
C ILE A 225 -9.37 -14.94 12.12
N PRO A 226 -10.23 -15.97 11.95
CA PRO A 226 -9.97 -17.10 11.09
C PRO A 226 -9.71 -16.66 9.64
N LYS A 227 -8.78 -17.34 8.99
CA LYS A 227 -8.48 -17.08 7.57
C LYS A 227 -9.67 -17.48 6.69
N PRO A 228 -9.87 -16.84 5.53
CA PRO A 228 -10.88 -17.26 4.57
C PRO A 228 -10.65 -18.70 4.12
N THR A 229 -11.59 -19.60 4.42
CA THR A 229 -11.61 -20.97 3.89
C THR A 229 -12.60 -21.09 2.73
N LEU A 230 -12.20 -21.71 1.63
CA LEU A 230 -13.11 -22.08 0.55
C LEU A 230 -13.61 -23.52 0.81
N PHE A 231 -14.91 -23.71 1.04
CA PHE A 231 -15.51 -25.03 1.27
C PHE A 231 -14.86 -25.87 2.41
N GLY A 232 -14.31 -25.22 3.44
CA GLY A 232 -13.67 -25.92 4.57
C GLY A 232 -12.27 -26.48 4.26
N LEU A 233 -11.67 -26.08 3.14
CA LEU A 233 -10.26 -26.33 2.85
C LEU A 233 -9.43 -25.22 3.49
N GLU A 234 -8.61 -25.59 4.47
CA GLU A 234 -7.58 -24.75 5.11
C GLU A 234 -6.25 -24.79 4.35
#